data_AF-A0A1V9YAJ4-F1
#
_entry.id   AF-A0A1V9YAJ4-F1
#
_cell.length_a   1.000
_cell.length_b   1.000
_cell.length_c   1.000
_cell.angle_alpha   90.00
_cell.angle_beta   90.00
_cell.angle_gamma   90.00
#
_symmetry.space_group_name_H-M   'P 1'
#
loop_
_entity.id
_entity.type
_entity.pdbx_description
1 polymer ?
#
loop_
_entity_poly.entity_id
_entity_poly.type
_entity_poly.pdbx_seq_one_letter_code
_entity_poly.pdbx_strand_id
1 'polypeptide(L)'
;MSDYESEEEFVLPPGFEAAKGGAITKKALDGDRELWLFRVPKDMDASALHGLSFKLPKDARGTLEVPVEVDGTKKTYALKSVDLGQTQQLVNLVPETVQGKSFVPGKPFARSFSLVETITIPTKEPEADVAEPVKKKKKSKKASA
;
A
#
# COMPACT_ATOMS: atom_id res chain seq x y z
N MET A 1 30.11 -33.08 15.29
CA MET A 1 29.05 -32.09 15.05
C MET A 1 27.83 -32.64 15.73
N SER A 2 27.23 -31.90 16.65
CA SER A 2 26.23 -32.42 17.59
C SER A 2 24.84 -32.46 16.96
N ASP A 3 24.30 -33.66 16.83
CA ASP A 3 22.92 -33.98 16.46
C ASP A 3 21.96 -33.52 17.57
N TYR A 4 21.60 -32.24 17.55
CA TYR A 4 20.56 -31.65 18.41
C TYR A 4 19.24 -31.52 17.65
N GLU A 5 18.87 -32.54 16.87
CA GLU A 5 17.48 -32.68 16.42
C GLU A 5 16.69 -33.28 17.59
N SER A 6 16.04 -32.43 18.38
CA SER A 6 15.08 -32.87 19.37
C SER A 6 13.97 -33.65 18.67
N GLU A 7 13.88 -34.95 18.94
CA GLU A 7 12.84 -35.88 18.45
C GLU A 7 11.43 -35.57 19.00
N GLU A 8 11.19 -34.37 19.53
CA GLU A 8 9.88 -33.95 19.98
C GLU A 8 9.00 -33.64 18.76
N GLU A 9 8.05 -34.53 18.48
CA GLU A 9 7.01 -34.31 17.47
C GLU A 9 6.23 -33.04 17.85
N PHE A 10 6.29 -32.03 16.98
CA PHE A 10 5.62 -30.76 17.22
C PHE A 10 4.09 -30.97 17.31
N VAL A 11 3.55 -30.74 18.50
CA VAL A 11 2.09 -30.80 18.74
C VAL A 11 1.48 -29.43 18.48
N LEU A 12 0.50 -29.37 17.57
CA LEU A 12 -0.27 -28.16 17.30
C LEU A 12 -1.05 -27.73 18.55
N PRO A 13 -0.99 -26.45 18.96
CA PRO A 13 -1.81 -25.96 20.05
C PRO A 13 -3.32 -26.11 19.75
N PRO A 14 -4.17 -26.30 20.78
CA PRO A 14 -5.62 -26.38 20.59
C PRO A 14 -6.17 -25.16 19.83
N GLY A 15 -7.07 -25.41 18.86
CA GLY A 15 -7.66 -24.37 18.02
C GLY A 15 -6.84 -24.00 16.77
N PHE A 16 -5.64 -24.57 16.61
CA PHE A 16 -4.86 -24.46 15.37
C PHE A 16 -5.07 -25.70 14.50
N GLU A 17 -5.17 -25.48 13.20
CA GLU A 17 -5.24 -26.53 12.19
C GLU A 17 -4.09 -26.40 11.20
N ALA A 18 -3.62 -27.54 10.69
CA ALA A 18 -2.62 -27.55 9.65
C ALA A 18 -3.20 -26.97 8.35
N ALA A 19 -2.68 -25.82 7.93
CA ALA A 19 -3.07 -25.20 6.68
C ALA A 19 -2.60 -26.02 5.48
N LYS A 20 -3.44 -26.11 4.44
CA LYS A 20 -3.05 -26.56 3.11
C LYS A 20 -2.79 -25.35 2.22
N GLY A 21 -1.86 -25.49 1.29
CA GLY A 21 -1.54 -24.46 0.31
C GLY A 21 -2.70 -24.10 -0.62
N GLY A 22 -2.57 -22.94 -1.27
CA GLY A 22 -3.49 -22.49 -2.31
C GLY A 22 -3.16 -23.04 -3.71
N ALA A 23 -3.75 -22.43 -4.73
CA ALA A 23 -3.54 -22.79 -6.13
C ALA A 23 -2.24 -22.24 -6.74
N ILE A 24 -1.68 -21.16 -6.16
CA ILE A 24 -0.46 -20.52 -6.67
C ILE A 24 0.75 -21.26 -6.10
N THR A 25 1.40 -22.07 -6.93
CA THR A 25 2.61 -22.81 -6.59
C THR A 25 3.88 -22.04 -6.97
N LYS A 26 5.05 -22.50 -6.53
CA LYS A 26 6.34 -21.95 -6.97
C LYS A 26 6.45 -21.88 -8.49
N LYS A 27 6.08 -22.97 -9.18
CA LYS A 27 6.11 -23.06 -10.64
C LYS A 27 5.22 -22.02 -11.32
N ALA A 28 4.10 -21.64 -10.69
CA ALA A 28 3.19 -20.62 -11.23
C ALA A 28 3.79 -19.20 -11.19
N LEU A 29 4.85 -18.99 -10.40
CA LEU A 29 5.58 -17.73 -10.30
C LEU A 29 6.82 -17.67 -11.19
N ASP A 30 7.11 -18.73 -11.95
CA ASP A 30 8.23 -18.76 -12.89
C ASP A 30 7.97 -17.83 -14.09
N GLY A 31 9.04 -17.23 -14.60
CA GLY A 31 9.02 -16.30 -15.75
C GLY A 31 9.12 -14.81 -15.39
N ASP A 32 8.82 -13.96 -16.37
CA ASP A 32 9.14 -12.53 -16.36
C ASP A 32 8.09 -11.64 -15.69
N ARG A 33 7.11 -12.23 -14.99
CA ARG A 33 6.06 -11.48 -14.28
C ARG A 33 6.58 -10.89 -12.98
N GLU A 34 6.19 -9.66 -12.64
CA GLU A 34 6.46 -9.10 -11.32
C GLU A 34 5.48 -9.66 -10.28
N LEU A 35 5.97 -9.94 -9.06
CA LEU A 35 5.12 -10.26 -7.91
C LEU A 35 4.94 -9.00 -7.05
N TRP A 36 3.70 -8.57 -6.84
CA TRP A 36 3.38 -7.36 -6.08
C TRP A 36 2.63 -7.71 -4.79
N LEU A 37 2.90 -6.94 -3.73
CA LEU A 37 2.21 -7.06 -2.44
C LEU A 37 1.28 -5.87 -2.22
N PHE A 38 0.00 -6.12 -2.06
CA PHE A 38 -0.99 -5.11 -1.69
C PHE A 38 -1.43 -5.31 -0.24
N ARG A 39 -1.40 -4.23 0.55
CA ARG A 39 -2.05 -4.15 1.85
C ARG A 39 -3.35 -3.38 1.69
N VAL A 40 -4.45 -4.00 2.10
CA VAL A 40 -5.80 -3.43 2.01
C VAL A 40 -6.41 -3.29 3.41
N PRO A 41 -7.38 -2.37 3.60
CA PRO A 41 -8.16 -2.30 4.83
C PRO A 41 -8.83 -3.65 5.15
N LYS A 42 -8.89 -4.02 6.42
CA LYS A 42 -9.42 -5.32 6.88
C LYS A 42 -10.92 -5.48 6.59
N ASP A 43 -11.63 -4.37 6.61
CA ASP A 43 -13.06 -4.23 6.36
C ASP A 43 -13.40 -4.11 4.87
N MET A 44 -12.41 -4.13 3.97
CA MET A 44 -12.60 -4.09 2.53
C MET A 44 -12.48 -5.49 1.92
N ASP A 45 -13.46 -5.86 1.09
CA ASP A 45 -13.30 -7.02 0.20
C ASP A 45 -12.27 -6.71 -0.90
N ALA A 46 -11.29 -7.61 -1.09
CA ALA A 46 -10.27 -7.47 -2.12
C ALA A 46 -10.86 -7.45 -3.55
N SER A 47 -12.08 -7.95 -3.74
CA SER A 47 -12.82 -7.83 -5.02
C SER A 47 -13.02 -6.38 -5.46
N ALA A 48 -13.02 -5.43 -4.52
CA ALA A 48 -13.10 -3.99 -4.77
C ALA A 48 -11.93 -3.47 -5.62
N LEU A 49 -10.82 -4.20 -5.69
CA LEU A 49 -9.67 -3.85 -6.53
C LEU A 49 -9.80 -4.35 -7.98
N HIS A 50 -10.84 -5.12 -8.30
CA HIS A 50 -11.02 -5.68 -9.63
C HIS A 50 -11.18 -4.56 -10.69
N GLY A 51 -10.43 -4.68 -11.78
CA GLY A 51 -10.50 -3.72 -12.89
C GLY A 51 -9.83 -2.37 -12.62
N LEU A 52 -9.20 -2.16 -11.46
CA LEU A 52 -8.47 -0.92 -11.18
C LEU A 52 -7.24 -0.80 -12.08
N SER A 53 -7.12 0.36 -12.72
CA SER A 53 -5.94 0.74 -13.49
C SER A 53 -5.40 2.06 -12.96
N PHE A 54 -4.10 2.09 -12.70
CA PHE A 54 -3.43 3.28 -12.22
C PHE A 54 -2.02 3.39 -12.81
N LYS A 55 -1.53 4.62 -12.90
CA LYS A 55 -0.15 4.90 -13.31
C LYS A 55 0.74 4.75 -12.09
N LEU A 56 1.79 3.95 -12.22
CA LEU A 56 2.78 3.81 -11.16
C LEU A 56 3.41 5.17 -10.84
N PRO A 57 3.50 5.55 -9.56
CA PRO A 57 4.20 6.76 -9.18
C PRO A 57 5.68 6.64 -9.54
N LYS A 58 6.27 7.74 -10.02
CA LYS A 58 7.70 7.81 -10.34
C LYS A 58 8.57 7.75 -9.08
N ASP A 59 8.04 8.25 -7.98
CA ASP A 59 8.75 8.32 -6.71
C ASP A 59 8.63 7.00 -5.94
N ALA A 60 9.75 6.57 -5.34
CA ALA A 60 9.79 5.35 -4.53
C ALA A 60 8.80 5.35 -3.35
N ARG A 61 8.41 6.54 -2.87
CA ARG A 61 7.40 6.75 -1.81
C ARG A 61 6.22 7.59 -2.31
N GLY A 62 5.86 7.41 -3.58
CA GLY A 62 4.74 8.13 -4.17
C GLY A 62 3.40 7.76 -3.53
N THR A 63 2.47 8.71 -3.58
CA THR A 63 1.08 8.53 -3.19
C THR A 63 0.21 8.86 -4.39
N LEU A 64 -0.81 8.04 -4.62
CA LEU A 64 -1.80 8.23 -5.68
C LEU A 64 -3.20 8.11 -5.09
N GLU A 65 -4.12 8.99 -5.48
CA GLU A 65 -5.54 8.79 -5.19
C GLU A 65 -6.16 7.82 -6.19
N VAL A 66 -6.81 6.77 -5.69
CA VAL A 66 -7.48 5.76 -6.49
C VAL A 66 -8.96 5.67 -6.07
N PRO A 67 -9.89 5.76 -7.03
CA PRO A 67 -11.30 5.49 -6.75
C PRO A 67 -11.49 3.98 -6.57
N VAL A 68 -12.07 3.57 -5.45
CA VAL A 68 -12.37 2.17 -5.15
C VAL A 68 -13.86 2.07 -4.86
N GLU A 69 -14.52 1.08 -5.45
CA GLU A 69 -15.93 0.80 -5.19
C GLU A 69 -16.05 -0.24 -4.08
N VAL A 70 -16.61 0.16 -2.95
CA VAL A 70 -16.83 -0.70 -1.77
C VAL A 70 -18.31 -0.68 -1.45
N ASP A 71 -18.95 -1.85 -1.44
CA ASP A 71 -20.39 -2.01 -1.15
C ASP A 71 -21.30 -1.11 -2.01
N GLY A 72 -20.95 -0.95 -3.30
CA GLY A 72 -21.69 -0.09 -4.24
C GLY A 72 -21.48 1.41 -4.03
N THR A 73 -20.60 1.81 -3.11
CA THR A 73 -20.24 3.21 -2.87
C THR A 73 -18.82 3.47 -3.36
N LYS A 74 -18.65 4.49 -4.21
CA LYS A 74 -17.32 4.94 -4.64
C LYS A 74 -16.69 5.78 -3.54
N LYS A 75 -15.56 5.30 -3.02
CA LYS A 75 -14.72 6.01 -2.06
C LYS A 75 -13.34 6.25 -2.66
N THR A 76 -12.72 7.35 -2.30
CA THR A 76 -11.34 7.65 -2.71
C THR A 76 -10.39 7.15 -1.64
N TYR A 77 -9.41 6.34 -2.05
CA TYR A 77 -8.33 5.87 -1.19
C TYR A 77 -6.99 6.41 -1.69
N ALA A 78 -6.02 6.53 -0.80
CA ALA A 78 -4.64 6.77 -1.17
C ALA A 78 -3.87 5.45 -1.31
N LEU A 79 -3.37 5.15 -2.50
CA LEU A 79 -2.42 4.08 -2.76
C LEU A 79 -1.01 4.62 -2.55
N LYS A 80 -0.32 4.12 -1.52
CA LYS A 80 1.04 4.52 -1.16
C LYS A 80 2.04 3.45 -1.56
N SER A 81 3.08 3.83 -2.29
CA SER A 81 4.24 2.96 -2.53
C SER A 81 5.02 2.76 -1.23
N VAL A 82 5.38 1.52 -0.95
CA VAL A 82 6.22 1.16 0.19
C VAL A 82 7.66 1.02 -0.26
N ASP A 83 8.58 1.42 0.62
CA ASP A 83 10.01 1.39 0.38
C ASP A 83 10.51 -0.02 0.01
N LEU A 84 11.40 -0.10 -0.98
CA LEU A 84 11.91 -1.39 -1.46
C LEU A 84 12.75 -2.11 -0.40
N GLY A 85 13.50 -1.37 0.43
CA GLY A 85 14.30 -1.96 1.50
C GLY A 85 13.44 -2.66 2.55
N GLN A 86 12.26 -2.11 2.86
CA GLN A 86 11.28 -2.76 3.74
C GLN A 86 10.63 -3.97 3.05
N THR A 87 10.35 -3.85 1.76
CA THR A 87 9.72 -4.93 0.97
C THR A 87 10.64 -6.15 0.83
N GLN A 88 11.95 -5.93 0.69
CA GLN A 88 12.96 -6.99 0.54
C GLN A 88 13.20 -7.81 1.83
N GLN A 89 12.73 -7.34 2.98
CA GLN A 89 12.77 -8.12 4.24
C GLN A 89 11.70 -9.21 4.28
N LEU A 90 10.75 -9.21 3.36
CA LEU A 90 9.66 -10.17 3.32
C LEU A 90 10.03 -11.38 2.45
N VAL A 91 9.81 -12.57 3.01
CA VAL A 91 9.94 -13.83 2.27
C VAL A 91 8.55 -14.31 1.89
N ASN A 92 8.30 -14.44 0.59
CA ASN A 92 7.11 -15.08 0.08
C ASN A 92 7.24 -16.61 0.21
N LEU A 93 6.31 -17.25 0.91
CA LEU A 93 6.23 -18.70 1.00
C LEU A 93 5.03 -19.18 0.17
N VAL A 94 5.30 -20.11 -0.74
CA VAL A 94 4.28 -20.70 -1.62
C VAL A 94 4.30 -22.20 -1.51
N PRO A 95 3.15 -22.87 -1.71
CA PRO A 95 3.13 -24.32 -1.68
C PRO A 95 3.92 -24.89 -2.85
N GLU A 96 4.60 -26.01 -2.60
CA GLU A 96 5.35 -26.72 -3.63
C GLU A 96 4.42 -27.32 -4.70
N THR A 97 3.28 -27.83 -4.26
CA THR A 97 2.21 -28.40 -5.11
C THR A 97 0.85 -27.82 -4.73
N VAL A 98 -0.13 -27.89 -5.64
CA VAL A 98 -1.49 -27.39 -5.37
C VAL A 98 -2.08 -28.12 -4.16
N GLN A 99 -2.57 -27.38 -3.17
CA GLN A 99 -3.08 -27.93 -1.90
C GLN A 99 -2.05 -28.74 -1.08
N GLY A 100 -0.76 -28.60 -1.40
CA GLY A 100 0.33 -29.22 -0.67
C GLY A 100 0.46 -28.68 0.76
N LYS A 101 1.09 -29.48 1.63
CA LYS A 101 1.38 -29.09 3.02
C LYS A 101 2.80 -28.52 3.20
N SER A 102 3.66 -28.70 2.19
CA SER A 102 5.03 -28.19 2.18
C SER A 102 5.09 -26.84 1.46
N PHE A 103 5.78 -25.90 2.07
CA PHE A 103 5.97 -24.54 1.57
C PHE A 103 7.44 -24.27 1.32
N VAL A 104 7.71 -23.56 0.23
CA VAL A 104 9.07 -23.22 -0.20
C VAL A 104 9.16 -21.71 -0.48
N PRO A 105 10.35 -21.10 -0.37
CA PRO A 105 10.56 -19.72 -0.80
C PRO A 105 10.17 -19.53 -2.27
N GLY A 106 9.31 -18.54 -2.51
CA GLY A 106 8.87 -18.10 -3.82
C GLY A 106 9.70 -16.93 -4.36
N LYS A 107 9.17 -16.29 -5.41
CA LYS A 107 9.77 -15.09 -6.00
C LYS A 107 9.71 -13.90 -5.02
N PRO A 108 10.73 -13.04 -4.92
CA PRO A 108 10.67 -11.81 -4.14
C PRO A 108 9.60 -10.86 -4.65
N PHE A 109 9.04 -10.04 -3.76
CA PHE A 109 8.14 -8.95 -4.15
C PHE A 109 8.93 -7.85 -4.85
N ALA A 110 8.53 -7.53 -6.09
CA ALA A 110 9.12 -6.42 -6.85
C ALA A 110 8.62 -5.06 -6.34
N ARG A 111 7.37 -5.02 -5.86
CA ARG A 111 6.70 -3.81 -5.40
C ARG A 111 5.78 -4.12 -4.24
N SER A 112 5.58 -3.11 -3.38
CA SER A 112 4.59 -3.18 -2.32
C SER A 112 3.81 -1.87 -2.23
N PHE A 113 2.50 -2.00 -2.04
CA PHE A 113 1.59 -0.88 -1.91
C PHE A 113 0.71 -1.04 -0.67
N SER A 114 0.33 0.10 -0.09
CA SER A 114 -0.65 0.18 0.98
C SER A 114 -1.79 1.08 0.55
N LEU A 115 -2.98 0.52 0.49
CA LEU A 115 -4.21 1.27 0.28
C LEU A 115 -4.68 1.79 1.65
N VAL A 116 -4.78 3.10 1.79
CA VAL A 116 -5.16 3.76 3.04
C VAL A 116 -6.33 4.70 2.81
N GLU A 117 -7.28 4.70 3.74
CA GLU A 117 -8.36 5.67 3.76
C GLU A 117 -7.80 7.06 4.12
N THR A 118 -8.25 8.09 3.43
CA THR A 118 -7.86 9.47 3.70
C THR A 118 -9.03 10.21 4.35
N ILE A 119 -8.71 11.00 5.37
CA ILE A 119 -9.67 11.90 6.02
C ILE A 119 -9.19 13.31 5.72
N THR A 120 -10.08 14.15 5.18
CA THR A 120 -9.82 15.57 5.03
C THR A 120 -10.12 16.27 6.34
N ILE A 121 -9.08 16.84 6.96
CA ILE A 121 -9.26 17.70 8.13
C ILE A 121 -9.66 19.08 7.60
N PRO A 122 -10.83 19.62 7.99
CA PRO A 122 -11.21 20.97 7.61
C PRO A 122 -10.23 21.95 8.22
N THR A 123 -9.39 22.57 7.41
CA THR A 123 -8.59 23.71 7.84
C THR A 123 -9.55 24.88 7.97
N LYS A 124 -9.74 25.41 9.19
CA LYS A 124 -10.37 26.74 9.34
C LYS A 124 -9.55 27.70 8.49
N GLU A 125 -10.16 28.29 7.47
CA GLU A 125 -9.57 29.45 6.81
C GLU A 125 -9.33 30.51 7.89
N PRO A 126 -8.12 31.11 7.97
CA PRO A 126 -7.96 32.30 8.79
C PRO A 126 -8.93 33.32 8.21
N GLU A 127 -9.90 33.77 9.02
CA GLU A 127 -10.76 34.89 8.69
C GLU A 127 -9.86 36.01 8.17
N ALA A 128 -9.97 36.31 6.88
CA ALA A 128 -9.31 37.45 6.30
C ALA A 128 -9.93 38.68 6.94
N ASP A 129 -9.30 39.16 8.02
CA ASP A 129 -9.55 40.49 8.55
C ASP A 129 -9.22 41.46 7.41
N VAL A 130 -10.26 41.95 6.75
CA VAL A 130 -10.19 42.91 5.65
C VAL A 130 -9.73 44.24 6.26
N ALA A 131 -8.44 44.35 6.54
CA ALA A 131 -7.79 45.64 6.74
C ALA A 131 -7.56 46.24 5.35
N GLU A 132 -8.50 47.08 4.92
CA GLU A 132 -8.36 47.92 3.72
C GLU A 132 -6.99 48.61 3.70
N PRO A 133 -6.23 48.58 2.59
CA PRO A 133 -5.01 49.36 2.49
C PRO A 133 -5.38 50.85 2.38
N VAL A 134 -5.07 51.60 3.44
CA VAL A 134 -5.20 53.06 3.50
C VAL A 134 -4.52 53.68 2.26
N LYS A 135 -5.34 54.35 1.42
CA LYS A 135 -4.92 55.09 0.23
C LYS A 135 -3.83 56.10 0.59
N LYS A 136 -2.58 55.85 0.17
CA LYS A 136 -1.51 56.86 0.22
C LYS A 136 -1.84 58.00 -0.74
N LYS A 137 -2.10 59.19 -0.18
CA LYS A 137 -2.29 60.45 -0.92
C LYS A 137 -1.08 60.74 -1.81
N LYS A 138 -1.33 60.89 -3.12
CA LYS A 138 -0.44 61.45 -4.13
C LYS A 138 -0.07 62.90 -3.73
N LYS A 139 1.21 63.19 -3.48
CA LYS A 139 1.72 64.57 -3.51
C LYS A 139 2.27 64.87 -4.90
N SER A 140 1.51 65.64 -5.65
CA SER A 140 1.94 66.34 -6.86
C SER A 140 2.93 67.46 -6.51
N LYS A 141 4.08 67.51 -7.20
CA LYS A 141 4.82 68.76 -7.42
C LYS A 141 5.33 68.80 -8.88
N LYS A 142 4.63 69.62 -9.68
CA LYS A 142 5.19 70.45 -10.78
C LYS A 142 6.20 71.44 -10.16
N ALA A 143 7.17 72.07 -10.82
CA ALA A 143 7.75 72.05 -12.17
C ALA A 143 9.07 72.87 -12.11
N SER A 144 9.84 72.83 -13.22
CA SER A 144 10.77 73.86 -13.76
C SER A 144 12.02 74.25 -12.98
N ALA A 145 13.20 73.98 -13.55
CA ALA A 145 13.93 74.91 -14.44
C ALA A 145 14.93 74.12 -15.30
#